data_AF-A0A2D7N8B3-F1
#
_entry.id   AF-A0A2D7N8B3-F1
#
_cell.length_a   1.000
_cell.length_b   1.000
_cell.length_c   1.000
_cell.angle_alpha   90.00
_cell.angle_beta   90.00
_cell.angle_gamma   90.00
#
_symmetry.space_group_name_H-M   'P 1'
#
loop_
_entity.id
_entity.type
_entity.pdbx_description
1 polymer ?
#
loop_
_entity_poly.entity_id
_entity_poly.type
_entity_poly.pdbx_seq_one_letter_code
_entity_poly.pdbx_strand_id
1 'polypeptide(L)' 'MTEPSLQIERLKICDECIHVRLKETLYKRCTECGCFLRPKTKLFHQKCPIGKWDNLEKP' A
#
# COMPACT_ATOMS: atom_id res chain seq x y z
N MET A 1 -3.42 -23.52 0.61
CA MET A 1 -3.85 -22.27 1.27
C MET A 1 -2.86 -21.21 0.84
N THR A 2 -3.26 -20.28 -0.03
CA THR A 2 -2.37 -19.25 -0.59
C THR A 2 -2.27 -18.10 0.40
N GLU A 3 -1.11 -17.93 1.03
CA GLU A 3 -0.81 -16.75 1.83
C GLU A 3 -1.00 -15.49 0.95
N PRO A 4 -1.74 -14.48 1.42
CA PRO A 4 -1.83 -13.21 0.70
C PRO A 4 -0.44 -12.60 0.62
N SER A 5 0.00 -12.21 -0.58
CA SER A 5 1.28 -11.55 -0.74
C SER A 5 1.29 -10.23 0.04
N LEU A 6 2.43 -9.84 0.62
CA LEU A 6 2.64 -8.58 1.34
C LEU A 6 2.11 -7.35 0.57
N GLN A 7 2.15 -7.42 -0.77
CA GLN A 7 1.55 -6.44 -1.66
C GLN A 7 0.04 -6.24 -1.42
N ILE A 8 -0.71 -7.33 -1.28
CA ILE A 8 -2.17 -7.33 -1.08
C ILE A 8 -2.50 -6.72 0.29
N GLU A 9 -1.77 -7.10 1.34
CA GLU A 9 -1.98 -6.53 2.68
C GLU A 9 -1.70 -5.03 2.72
N ARG A 10 -0.56 -4.61 2.17
CA ARG A 10 -0.22 -3.18 2.04
C ARG A 10 -1.26 -2.42 1.20
N LEU A 11 -1.78 -3.05 0.14
CA LEU A 11 -2.84 -2.47 -0.70
C LEU A 11 -4.16 -2.33 0.07
N LYS A 12 -4.57 -3.32 0.87
CA LYS A 12 -5.80 -3.27 1.67
C LYS A 12 -5.79 -2.09 2.64
N ILE A 13 -4.70 -1.93 3.40
CA ILE A 13 -4.53 -0.79 4.33
C ILE A 13 -4.66 0.55 3.60
N CYS A 14 -4.05 0.65 2.41
CA CYS A 14 -4.16 1.86 1.62
C CYS A 14 -5.54 2.03 1.00
N ASP A 15 -6.25 0.97 0.66
CA ASP A 15 -7.61 1.04 0.09
C ASP A 15 -8.63 1.59 1.09
N GLU A 16 -8.45 1.27 2.38
CA GLU A 16 -9.23 1.83 3.48
C GLU A 16 -8.96 3.34 3.70
N CYS A 17 -7.88 3.88 3.14
CA CYS A 17 -7.55 5.29 3.28
C CYS A 17 -8.43 6.16 2.36
N ILE A 18 -9.13 7.14 2.96
CA ILE A 18 -9.99 8.11 2.25
C ILE A 18 -9.22 9.02 1.30
N HIS A 19 -7.91 9.21 1.55
CA HIS A 19 -7.04 10.07 0.76
C HIS A 19 -6.52 9.41 -0.52
N VAL A 20 -6.89 8.16 -0.79
CA VAL A 20 -6.52 7.48 -2.04
C VAL A 20 -7.43 7.91 -3.17
N ARG A 21 -6.81 8.53 -4.17
CA ARG A 21 -7.43 8.91 -5.43
C ARG A 21 -7.12 7.86 -6.49
N LEU A 22 -7.98 7.82 -7.52
CA LEU A 22 -7.81 6.94 -8.68
C LEU A 22 -7.82 5.44 -8.33
N LYS A 23 -8.69 5.02 -7.40
CA LYS A 23 -8.76 3.65 -6.84
C LYS A 23 -8.90 2.54 -7.89
N GLU A 24 -9.60 2.82 -8.98
CA GLU A 24 -9.89 1.90 -10.08
C GLU A 24 -8.84 1.94 -11.21
N THR A 25 -7.90 2.87 -11.16
CA THR A 25 -6.87 3.01 -12.21
C THR A 25 -5.57 2.28 -11.85
N LEU A 26 -4.71 2.11 -12.86
CA LEU A 26 -3.33 1.66 -12.66
C LEU A 26 -2.48 2.68 -11.88
N TYR A 27 -2.87 3.96 -11.89
CA TYR A 27 -2.16 5.08 -11.26
C TYR A 27 -2.72 5.42 -9.88
N LYS A 28 -3.13 4.40 -9.12
CA LYS A 28 -3.68 4.55 -7.77
C LYS A 28 -2.70 5.33 -6.87
N ARG A 29 -3.10 6.55 -6.48
CA ARG A 29 -2.23 7.50 -5.78
C ARG A 29 -2.86 7.97 -4.49
N CYS A 30 -2.08 7.95 -3.44
CA CYS A 30 -2.45 8.46 -2.12
C CYS A 30 -2.08 9.94 -2.03
N THR A 31 -3.03 10.81 -1.69
CA THR A 31 -2.78 12.25 -1.53
C THR A 31 -2.21 12.62 -0.16
N GLU A 32 -2.44 11.79 0.85
CA GLU A 32 -1.87 11.95 2.20
C GLU A 32 -0.40 11.53 2.23
N CYS A 33 -0.11 10.32 1.76
CA CYS A 33 1.23 9.76 1.74
C CYS A 33 2.03 10.06 0.47
N GLY A 34 1.41 10.66 -0.55
CA GLY A 34 2.04 11.00 -1.84
C GLY A 34 2.42 9.81 -2.73
N CYS A 35 2.12 8.59 -2.31
CA CYS A 35 2.66 7.36 -2.88
C CYS A 35 1.84 6.80 -4.07
N PHE A 36 2.53 6.18 -5.02
CA PHE A 36 1.93 5.32 -6.05
C PHE A 36 1.74 3.91 -5.49
N LEU A 37 0.50 3.56 -5.16
CA LEU A 37 0.21 2.35 -4.38
C LEU A 37 0.60 1.07 -5.10
N ARG A 38 0.26 0.92 -6.39
CA ARG A 38 0.57 -0.31 -7.16
C ARG A 38 2.07 -0.65 -7.21
N PRO A 39 2.98 0.26 -7.65
CA PRO A 39 4.40 -0.05 -7.67
C PRO A 39 5.01 -0.07 -6.27
N LYS A 40 4.56 0.81 -5.35
CA LYS A 40 5.16 0.90 -4.01
C LYS A 40 4.83 -0.30 -3.13
N THR A 41 3.63 -0.86 -3.21
CA THR A 41 3.25 -2.04 -2.41
C THR A 41 3.93 -3.31 -2.91
N LYS A 42 4.32 -3.37 -4.18
CA LYS A 42 5.12 -4.46 -4.78
C LYS A 42 6.57 -4.48 -4.30
N LEU A 43 7.13 -3.33 -3.96
CA LEU A 43 8.53 -3.22 -3.55
C LEU A 43 8.67 -3.65 -2.09
N PHE A 44 9.34 -4.78 -1.86
CA PHE A 44 9.47 -5.36 -0.52
C PHE A 44 10.15 -4.41 0.48
N HIS A 45 11.24 -3.77 0.07
CA HIS A 45 12.03 -2.84 0.88
C HIS A 45 11.43 -1.43 1.03
N GLN A 46 10.25 -1.18 0.46
CA GLN A 46 9.58 0.13 0.59
C GLN A 46 8.69 0.17 1.82
N LYS A 47 8.79 1.28 2.54
CA LYS A 47 7.95 1.58 3.70
C LYS A 47 6.92 2.67 3.38
N CYS A 48 5.84 2.68 4.15
CA CYS A 48 4.88 3.77 4.08
C CYS A 48 5.50 5.01 4.71
N PRO A 49 5.54 6.18 4.04
CA PRO A 49 6.18 7.38 4.59
C PRO A 49 5.45 7.92 5.83
N ILE A 50 4.21 7.49 6.06
CA ILE A 50 3.40 7.81 7.24
C ILE A 50 3.29 6.64 8.24
N GLY A 51 4.09 5.58 8.06
CA GLY A 51 4.15 4.45 9.00
C GLY A 51 2.97 3.46 8.96
N LYS A 52 1.99 3.61 8.06
CA LYS A 52 0.82 2.70 8.00
C LYS A 52 1.14 1.23 7.70
N TRP A 53 2.34 0.91 7.22
CA TRP A 53 2.74 -0.47 6.88
C TRP A 53 3.64 -1.15 7.91
N ASP A 54 4.08 -0.44 8.97
CA ASP A 54 5.03 -0.98 9.95
C ASP A 54 4.51 -2.26 10.63
N ASN A 55 3.20 -2.37 10.83
CA ASN A 55 2.57 -3.54 11.45
C ASN A 55 2.57 -4.80 10.57
N LEU A 56 2.98 -4.71 9.29
CA LEU A 56 3.06 -5.85 8.37
C LEU A 56 4.48 -6.39 8.21
N GLU A 57 5.50 -5.66 8.66
CA GLU A 57 6.89 -6.11 8.61
C GLU A 57 7.15 -7.03 9.82
N LYS A 58 6.78 -8.31 9.72
CA LYS A 58 7.32 -9.33 10.63
C LYS A 58 8.80 -9.57 10.30
N PRO A 59 9.68 -9.67 11.32
CA PRO A 59 11.11 -9.91 11.15
C PRO A 59 11.42 -11.25 10.49
#